data_AF-A0A926F3Y8-F1
#
_entry.id   AF-A0A926F3Y8-F1
#
_cell.length_a   1.000
_cell.length_b   1.000
_cell.length_c   1.000
_cell.angle_alpha   90.00
_cell.angle_beta   90.00
_cell.angle_gamma   90.00
#
_symmetry.space_group_name_H-M   'P 1'
#
loop_
_entity.id
_entity.type
_entity.pdbx_description
1 polymer ?
#
loop_
_entity_poly.entity_id
_entity_poly.type
_entity_poly.pdbx_seq_one_letter_code
_entity_poly.pdbx_strand_id
1 'polypeptide(L)'
;MKKSDALFILLVVALFLPFILSDTIYEWYKSFNASHGMLMSFIKFAILSTLGESLGLRISTGAYYNRTFGIIPRMVVWGFLGMGINMAMIIFSKGTPVFLEYLGMDHAASLMNGELCFPKFLVALAISVAMNSIFAPVFMTLHKITDTHIKDCGGSIRTLVTPIPMTRIITGLNWAVLWGFVFKKTIPLFWYPAHTITFLLPSDTRVLFAAFLGIILGVLLAIAARKK
;
A
#
# COMPACT_ATOMS: atom_id res chain seq x y z
N MET A 1 -23.02 13.57 -11.48
CA MET A 1 -22.21 12.33 -11.39
C MET A 1 -22.53 11.43 -12.57
N LYS A 2 -21.54 10.78 -13.20
CA LYS A 2 -21.81 9.80 -14.25
C LYS A 2 -22.36 8.52 -13.61
N LYS A 3 -23.13 7.72 -14.37
CA LYS A 3 -23.64 6.40 -13.90
C LYS A 3 -22.52 5.50 -13.36
N SER A 4 -21.34 5.53 -13.98
CA SER A 4 -20.16 4.79 -13.55
C SER A 4 -19.61 5.25 -12.19
N ASP A 5 -19.76 6.54 -11.84
CA ASP A 5 -19.36 7.05 -10.52
C ASP A 5 -20.30 6.56 -9.42
N ALA A 6 -21.61 6.54 -9.69
CA ALA A 6 -22.60 6.00 -8.76
C ALA A 6 -22.40 4.49 -8.54
N LEU A 7 -22.10 3.72 -9.60
CA LEU A 7 -21.81 2.29 -9.50
C LEU A 7 -20.53 2.02 -8.69
N PHE A 8 -19.48 2.82 -8.90
CA PHE A 8 -18.24 2.68 -8.14
C PHE A 8 -18.47 2.95 -6.64
N ILE A 9 -19.22 4.02 -6.31
CA ILE A 9 -19.59 4.32 -4.91
C ILE A 9 -20.42 3.19 -4.32
N LEU A 10 -21.41 2.68 -5.05
CA LEU A 10 -22.24 1.55 -4.61
C LEU A 10 -21.37 0.32 -4.30
N LEU A 11 -20.39 0.02 -5.16
CA LEU A 11 -19.46 -1.09 -4.96
C LEU A 11 -18.60 -0.90 -3.70
N VAL A 12 -18.08 0.31 -3.47
CA VAL A 12 -17.31 0.61 -2.25
C VAL A 12 -18.20 0.50 -1.01
N VAL A 13 -19.42 1.05 -1.05
CA VAL A 13 -20.37 0.94 0.06
C VAL A 13 -20.70 -0.52 0.33
N ALA A 14 -21.04 -1.30 -0.70
CA ALA A 14 -21.36 -2.72 -0.56
C ALA A 14 -20.19 -3.53 0.02
N LEU A 15 -18.94 -3.15 -0.28
CA LEU A 15 -17.75 -3.79 0.27
C LEU A 15 -17.56 -3.54 1.78
N PHE A 16 -17.81 -2.30 2.25
CA PHE A 16 -17.53 -1.92 3.63
C PHE A 16 -18.74 -2.00 4.58
N LEU A 17 -19.96 -1.85 4.05
CA LEU A 17 -21.19 -1.81 4.84
C LEU A 17 -21.40 -3.05 5.73
N PRO A 18 -21.10 -4.30 5.29
CA PRO A 18 -21.25 -5.47 6.15
C PRO A 18 -20.39 -5.40 7.43
N PHE A 19 -19.20 -4.80 7.36
CA PHE A 19 -18.30 -4.63 8.50
C PHE A 19 -18.74 -3.52 9.46
N ILE A 20 -19.60 -2.60 9.00
CA ILE A 20 -20.14 -1.51 9.81
C ILE A 20 -21.44 -1.93 10.50
N LEU A 21 -22.27 -2.73 9.83
CA LEU A 21 -23.59 -3.10 10.31
C LEU A 21 -23.62 -4.42 11.10
N SER A 22 -22.58 -5.26 11.00
CA SER A 22 -22.56 -6.57 11.64
C SER A 22 -21.29 -6.78 12.47
N ASP A 23 -21.46 -6.76 13.80
CA ASP A 23 -20.39 -7.11 14.74
C ASP A 23 -19.87 -8.53 14.48
N THR A 24 -20.75 -9.49 14.15
CA THR A 24 -20.36 -10.86 13.82
C THR A 24 -19.37 -10.94 12.65
N ILE A 25 -19.64 -10.20 11.56
CA ILE A 25 -18.75 -10.17 10.39
C ILE A 25 -17.44 -9.47 10.75
N TYR A 26 -17.50 -8.39 11.52
CA TYR A 26 -16.31 -7.65 11.96
C TYR A 26 -15.41 -8.49 12.88
N GLU A 27 -15.98 -9.18 13.87
CA GLU A 27 -15.25 -10.08 14.76
C GLU A 27 -14.66 -11.28 14.01
N TRP A 28 -15.43 -11.87 13.08
CA TRP A 28 -14.92 -12.91 12.20
C TRP A 28 -13.71 -12.41 11.40
N TYR A 29 -13.80 -11.22 10.83
CA TYR A 29 -12.70 -10.60 10.09
C TYR A 29 -11.46 -10.38 10.97
N LYS A 30 -11.63 -9.89 12.20
CA LYS A 30 -10.51 -9.71 13.14
C LYS A 30 -9.84 -11.04 13.48
N SER A 31 -10.64 -12.05 13.81
CA SER A 31 -10.16 -13.42 14.10
C SER A 31 -9.44 -14.04 12.90
N PHE A 32 -10.01 -13.91 11.70
CA PHE A 32 -9.43 -14.43 10.48
C PHE A 32 -8.14 -13.69 10.09
N ASN A 33 -8.09 -12.36 10.28
CA ASN A 33 -6.88 -11.57 10.07
C ASN A 33 -5.77 -11.90 11.07
N ALA A 34 -6.11 -12.19 12.32
CA ALA A 34 -5.13 -12.59 13.33
C ALA A 34 -4.53 -13.97 13.01
N SER A 35 -5.35 -14.93 12.56
CA SER A 35 -4.91 -16.30 12.22
C SER A 35 -4.25 -16.41 10.83
N HIS A 36 -4.68 -15.59 9.86
CA HIS A 36 -4.28 -15.68 8.46
C HIS A 36 -3.82 -14.32 7.90
N GLY A 37 -2.99 -13.59 8.66
CA GLY A 37 -2.60 -12.21 8.33
C GLY A 37 -1.98 -12.02 6.94
N MET A 38 -1.20 -12.99 6.44
CA MET A 38 -0.62 -12.93 5.10
C MET A 38 -1.68 -13.08 3.99
N LEU A 39 -2.58 -14.05 4.12
CA LEU A 39 -3.69 -14.23 3.18
C LEU A 39 -4.64 -13.03 3.21
N MET A 40 -4.92 -12.48 4.39
CA MET A 40 -5.72 -11.27 4.50
C MET A 40 -5.04 -10.06 3.89
N SER A 41 -3.72 -9.93 4.03
CA SER A 41 -2.95 -8.89 3.34
C SER A 41 -3.07 -9.03 1.82
N PHE A 42 -2.99 -10.26 1.29
CA PHE A 42 -3.24 -10.52 -0.12
C PHE A 42 -4.62 -10.01 -0.55
N ILE A 43 -5.68 -10.43 0.15
CA ILE A 43 -7.06 -10.07 -0.20
C ILE A 43 -7.28 -8.55 -0.10
N LYS A 44 -6.82 -7.93 1.00
CA LYS A 44 -6.95 -6.48 1.24
C LYS A 44 -6.32 -5.66 0.13
N PHE A 45 -5.05 -5.93 -0.20
CA PHE A 45 -4.34 -5.16 -1.21
C PHE A 45 -4.84 -5.48 -2.62
N ALA A 46 -5.17 -6.74 -2.92
CA ALA A 46 -5.76 -7.12 -4.21
C ALA A 46 -7.01 -6.29 -4.52
N ILE A 47 -7.89 -6.10 -3.54
CA ILE A 47 -9.13 -5.33 -3.72
C ILE A 47 -8.86 -3.83 -3.63
N LEU A 48 -8.33 -3.36 -2.49
CA LEU A 48 -8.26 -1.93 -2.18
C LEU A 48 -7.28 -1.16 -3.07
N SER A 49 -6.11 -1.74 -3.36
CA SER A 49 -5.14 -1.07 -4.22
C SER A 49 -5.60 -1.04 -5.67
N THR A 50 -6.24 -2.10 -6.17
CA THR A 50 -6.83 -2.11 -7.52
C THR A 50 -7.96 -1.09 -7.64
N LEU A 51 -8.83 -0.98 -6.62
CA LEU A 51 -9.87 0.05 -6.58
C LEU A 51 -9.27 1.46 -6.54
N GLY A 52 -8.21 1.66 -5.75
CA GLY A 52 -7.46 2.92 -5.71
C GLY A 52 -6.87 3.33 -7.05
N GLU A 53 -6.23 2.40 -7.76
CA GLU A 53 -5.69 2.63 -9.10
C GLU A 53 -6.79 2.90 -10.14
N SER A 54 -7.91 2.20 -10.05
CA SER A 54 -9.09 2.43 -10.90
C SER A 54 -9.69 3.82 -10.67
N LEU A 55 -9.78 4.27 -9.41
CA LEU A 55 -10.20 5.62 -9.05
C LEU A 55 -9.20 6.67 -9.56
N GLY A 56 -7.89 6.42 -9.40
CA GLY A 56 -6.84 7.27 -9.98
C GLY A 56 -6.99 7.42 -11.48
N LEU A 57 -7.22 6.32 -12.21
CA LEU A 57 -7.48 6.34 -13.65
C LEU A 57 -8.73 7.16 -13.99
N ARG A 58 -9.80 7.03 -13.20
CA ARG A 58 -11.03 7.81 -13.37
C ARG A 58 -10.80 9.30 -13.24
N ILE A 59 -9.98 9.73 -12.27
CA ILE A 59 -9.64 11.14 -12.06
C ILE A 59 -8.81 11.66 -13.23
N SER A 60 -7.81 10.89 -13.68
CA SER A 60 -6.88 11.32 -14.75
C SER A 60 -7.49 11.29 -16.16
N THR A 61 -8.30 10.26 -16.47
CA THR A 61 -8.76 9.99 -17.85
C THR A 61 -10.27 10.07 -18.04
N GLY A 62 -11.04 10.15 -16.95
CA GLY A 62 -12.49 10.13 -17.01
C GLY A 62 -13.13 8.74 -17.05
N ALA A 63 -12.35 7.66 -17.06
CA ALA A 63 -12.82 6.27 -17.06
C ALA A 63 -12.19 5.44 -15.93
N TYR A 64 -12.96 4.51 -15.32
CA TYR A 64 -12.46 3.60 -14.29
C TYR A 64 -11.64 2.42 -14.85
N TYR A 65 -11.68 2.22 -16.16
CA TYR A 65 -11.05 1.09 -16.84
C TYR A 65 -10.64 1.48 -18.26
N ASN A 66 -9.52 0.94 -18.72
CA ASN A 66 -9.12 0.92 -20.12
C ASN A 66 -8.60 -0.48 -20.49
N ARG A 67 -8.46 -0.77 -21.78
CA ARG A 67 -8.09 -2.12 -22.26
C ARG A 67 -6.76 -2.64 -21.70
N THR A 68 -5.81 -1.74 -21.43
CA THR A 68 -4.47 -2.10 -20.92
C THR A 68 -4.38 -2.09 -19.39
N PHE A 69 -5.49 -1.82 -18.68
CA PHE A 69 -5.50 -1.75 -17.23
C PHE A 69 -5.26 -3.13 -16.61
N GLY A 70 -5.97 -4.17 -17.07
CA GLY A 70 -5.81 -5.53 -16.56
C GLY A 70 -6.17 -5.67 -15.08
N ILE A 71 -7.46 -5.58 -14.75
CA ILE A 71 -7.98 -5.65 -13.36
C ILE A 71 -7.47 -6.92 -12.66
N ILE A 72 -7.68 -8.10 -13.26
CA ILE A 72 -7.31 -9.38 -12.64
C ILE A 72 -5.79 -9.50 -12.42
N PRO A 73 -4.93 -9.25 -13.44
CA PRO A 73 -3.48 -9.21 -13.22
C PRO A 73 -3.05 -8.25 -12.10
N ARG A 74 -3.65 -7.05 -12.03
CA ARG A 74 -3.37 -6.07 -10.97
C ARG A 74 -3.79 -6.58 -9.60
N MET A 75 -4.97 -7.19 -9.46
CA MET A 75 -5.41 -7.76 -8.19
C MET A 75 -4.42 -8.82 -7.68
N VAL A 76 -3.95 -9.72 -8.55
CA VAL A 76 -3.01 -10.76 -8.16
C VAL A 76 -1.66 -10.17 -7.77
N VAL A 77 -1.11 -9.26 -8.58
CA VAL A 77 0.16 -8.57 -8.29
C VAL A 77 0.05 -7.79 -6.98
N TRP A 78 -1.00 -6.99 -6.79
CA TRP A 78 -1.24 -6.25 -5.56
C TRP A 78 -1.39 -7.15 -4.35
N GLY A 79 -2.00 -8.33 -4.51
CA GLY A 79 -2.08 -9.30 -3.42
C GLY A 79 -0.69 -9.74 -2.94
N PHE A 80 0.21 -10.11 -3.85
CA PHE A 80 1.59 -10.47 -3.49
C PHE A 80 2.39 -9.29 -2.94
N LEU A 81 2.23 -8.11 -3.53
CA LEU A 81 2.83 -6.88 -3.02
C LEU A 81 2.34 -6.55 -1.61
N GLY A 82 1.05 -6.76 -1.33
CA GLY A 82 0.44 -6.58 -0.02
C GLY A 82 0.97 -7.54 1.04
N MET A 83 1.22 -8.79 0.67
CA MET A 83 1.95 -9.75 1.50
C MET A 83 3.34 -9.24 1.85
N GLY A 84 4.08 -8.71 0.86
CA GLY A 84 5.39 -8.10 1.07
C GLY A 84 5.34 -6.89 2.02
N ILE A 85 4.33 -6.02 1.89
CA ILE A 85 4.12 -4.89 2.79
C ILE A 85 3.88 -5.37 4.22
N ASN A 86 3.01 -6.36 4.43
CA ASN A 86 2.74 -6.89 5.77
C ASN A 86 4.00 -7.51 6.39
N MET A 87 4.76 -8.27 5.60
CA MET A 87 6.06 -8.80 6.03
C MET A 87 7.01 -7.67 6.46
N ALA A 88 7.16 -6.62 5.65
CA ALA A 88 8.00 -5.47 5.98
C ALA A 88 7.53 -4.78 7.27
N MET A 89 6.22 -4.56 7.43
CA MET A 89 5.67 -3.97 8.66
C MET A 89 6.02 -4.81 9.90
N ILE A 90 5.92 -6.14 9.82
CA ILE A 90 6.28 -7.04 10.93
C ILE A 90 7.79 -6.95 11.23
N ILE A 91 8.64 -7.04 10.20
CA ILE A 91 10.10 -7.00 10.35
C ILE A 91 10.54 -5.67 10.95
N PHE A 92 10.15 -4.54 10.36
CA PHE A 92 10.63 -3.23 10.79
C PHE A 92 10.02 -2.79 12.12
N SER A 93 8.75 -3.14 12.41
CA SER A 93 8.15 -2.79 13.70
C SER A 93 8.77 -3.53 14.89
N LYS A 94 9.37 -4.70 14.67
CA LYS A 94 10.11 -5.45 15.71
C LYS A 94 11.60 -5.14 15.71
N GLY A 95 12.21 -5.05 14.52
CA GLY A 95 13.65 -4.87 14.38
C GLY A 95 14.14 -3.46 14.69
N THR A 96 13.38 -2.42 14.32
CA THR A 96 13.83 -1.03 14.55
C THR A 96 13.90 -0.67 16.04
N PRO A 97 12.92 -1.02 16.90
CA PRO A 97 13.06 -0.77 18.34
C PRO A 97 14.28 -1.47 18.97
N VAL A 98 14.56 -2.72 18.59
CA VAL A 98 15.76 -3.45 19.05
C VAL A 98 17.04 -2.73 18.60
N PHE A 99 17.06 -2.21 17.37
CA PHE A 99 18.19 -1.43 16.88
C PHE A 99 18.35 -0.10 17.63
N LEU A 100 17.26 0.57 18.01
CA LEU A 100 17.32 1.79 18.83
C LEU A 100 17.86 1.51 20.24
N GLU A 101 17.48 0.38 20.84
CA GLU A 101 18.05 -0.07 22.13
C GLU A 101 19.56 -0.30 22.01
N TYR A 102 20.01 -0.94 20.93
CA TYR A 102 21.43 -1.07 20.64
C TYR A 102 22.15 0.28 20.51
N LEU A 103 21.48 1.32 19.99
CA LEU A 103 22.01 2.69 19.91
C LEU A 103 21.96 3.47 21.24
N GLY A 104 21.46 2.85 22.32
CA GLY A 104 21.39 3.46 23.65
C GLY A 104 20.06 4.11 24.01
N MET A 105 18.98 3.85 23.26
CA MET A 105 17.63 4.26 23.66
C MET A 105 17.02 3.24 24.62
N ASP A 106 16.88 3.60 25.89
CA ASP A 106 16.30 2.71 26.88
C ASP A 106 14.86 2.30 26.52
N HIS A 107 14.58 1.00 26.59
CA HIS A 107 13.23 0.44 26.58
C HIS A 107 12.38 0.75 25.33
N ALA A 108 13.00 0.95 24.16
CA ALA A 108 12.30 1.30 22.91
C ALA A 108 11.26 0.25 22.49
N ALA A 109 11.52 -1.04 22.67
CA ALA A 109 10.58 -2.10 22.32
C ALA A 109 9.35 -2.10 23.23
N SER A 110 9.53 -1.89 24.54
CA SER A 110 8.40 -1.82 25.48
C SER A 110 7.57 -0.55 25.29
N LEU A 111 8.17 0.57 24.87
CA LEU A 111 7.44 1.81 24.58
C LEU A 111 6.37 1.62 23.50
N MET A 112 6.57 0.72 22.53
CA MET A 112 5.58 0.46 21.48
C MET A 112 4.30 -0.22 22.00
N ASN A 113 4.37 -0.91 23.14
CA ASN A 113 3.24 -1.57 23.80
C ASN A 113 2.55 -0.68 24.85
N GLY A 114 3.16 0.44 25.24
CA GLY A 114 2.61 1.38 26.21
C GLY A 114 1.63 2.39 25.62
N GLU A 115 1.18 3.33 26.44
CA GLU A 115 0.32 4.44 26.02
C GLU A 115 1.03 5.41 25.05
N LEU A 116 0.26 6.29 24.41
CA LEU A 116 0.83 7.29 23.51
C LEU A 116 1.65 8.31 24.30
N CYS A 117 2.95 8.35 24.05
CA CYS A 117 3.87 9.32 24.60
C CYS A 117 4.86 9.80 23.54
N PHE A 118 5.57 10.90 23.83
CA PHE A 118 6.54 11.46 22.89
C PHE A 118 7.67 10.47 22.53
N PRO A 119 8.27 9.71 23.48
CA PRO A 119 9.22 8.65 23.13
C PRO A 119 8.64 7.58 22.20
N LYS A 120 7.41 7.12 22.42
CA LYS A 120 6.73 6.17 21.52
C LYS A 120 6.54 6.75 20.12
N PHE A 121 6.20 8.04 20.02
CA PHE A 121 6.13 8.74 18.74
C PHE A 121 7.47 8.72 18.00
N LEU A 122 8.59 8.96 18.70
CA LEU A 122 9.92 8.90 18.09
C LEU A 122 10.30 7.48 17.63
N VAL A 123 9.95 6.45 18.41
CA VAL A 123 10.15 5.05 17.98
C VAL A 123 9.31 4.73 16.74
N ALA A 124 8.03 5.14 16.71
CA ALA A 124 7.16 4.95 15.55
C ALA A 124 7.68 5.69 14.30
N LEU A 125 8.21 6.91 14.48
CA LEU A 125 8.85 7.68 13.42
C LEU A 125 10.11 6.96 12.92
N ALA A 126 10.94 6.44 13.80
CA ALA A 126 12.14 5.68 13.43
C ALA A 126 11.78 4.40 12.65
N ILE A 127 10.77 3.64 13.08
CA ILE A 127 10.25 2.48 12.34
C ILE A 127 9.82 2.91 10.94
N SER A 128 9.05 4.00 10.85
CA SER A 128 8.58 4.54 9.58
C SER A 128 9.73 4.93 8.66
N VAL A 129 10.70 5.69 9.16
CA VAL A 129 11.88 6.12 8.39
C VAL A 129 12.69 4.92 7.93
N ALA A 130 12.97 3.96 8.81
CA ALA A 130 13.76 2.77 8.48
C ALA A 130 13.07 1.93 7.40
N MET A 131 11.80 1.59 7.59
CA MET A 131 11.02 0.81 6.62
C MET A 131 10.95 1.52 5.28
N ASN A 132 10.57 2.80 5.27
CA ASN A 132 10.37 3.52 4.02
C ASN A 132 11.68 3.92 3.33
N SER A 133 12.82 3.99 4.04
CA SER A 133 14.12 4.24 3.39
C SER A 133 14.68 2.99 2.71
N ILE A 134 14.39 1.81 3.26
CA ILE A 134 15.01 0.54 2.84
C ILE A 134 14.06 -0.26 1.94
N PHE A 135 12.84 -0.51 2.41
CA PHE A 135 11.88 -1.36 1.72
C PHE A 135 11.15 -0.62 0.60
N ALA A 136 10.69 0.62 0.84
CA ALA A 136 9.83 1.31 -0.13
C ALA A 136 10.50 1.55 -1.50
N PRO A 137 11.79 1.90 -1.64
CA PRO A 137 12.40 2.07 -2.96
C PRO A 137 12.39 0.78 -3.80
N VAL A 138 12.73 -0.36 -3.17
CA VAL A 138 12.69 -1.67 -3.80
C VAL A 138 11.26 -2.03 -4.19
N PHE A 139 10.32 -1.85 -3.25
CA PHE A 139 8.91 -2.11 -3.46
C PHE A 139 8.31 -1.29 -4.62
N MET A 140 8.52 0.03 -4.62
CA MET A 140 7.96 0.93 -5.64
C MET A 140 8.56 0.65 -7.03
N THR A 141 9.83 0.23 -7.08
CA THR A 141 10.47 -0.21 -8.32
C THR A 141 9.85 -1.49 -8.84
N LEU A 142 9.68 -2.51 -7.96
CA LEU A 142 9.05 -3.77 -8.32
C LEU A 142 7.60 -3.57 -8.78
N HIS A 143 6.82 -2.79 -8.03
CA HIS A 143 5.45 -2.39 -8.42
C HIS A 143 5.46 -1.79 -9.82
N LYS A 144 6.33 -0.80 -10.08
CA LYS A 144 6.43 -0.15 -11.38
C LYS A 144 6.81 -1.13 -12.51
N ILE A 145 7.70 -2.07 -12.25
CA ILE A 145 8.09 -3.11 -13.20
C ILE A 145 6.89 -3.99 -13.55
N THR A 146 6.19 -4.51 -12.54
CA THR A 146 4.99 -5.35 -12.74
C THR A 146 3.87 -4.59 -13.46
N ASP A 147 3.73 -3.29 -13.17
CA ASP A 147 2.75 -2.42 -13.80
C ASP A 147 3.02 -2.20 -15.29
N THR A 148 4.29 -1.99 -15.64
CA THR A 148 4.73 -1.88 -17.04
C THR A 148 4.54 -3.19 -17.77
N HIS A 149 4.87 -4.33 -17.13
CA HIS A 149 4.66 -5.65 -17.72
C HIS A 149 3.19 -5.93 -18.04
N ILE A 150 2.28 -5.63 -17.12
CA ILE A 150 0.82 -5.76 -17.34
C ILE A 150 0.38 -4.91 -18.53
N LYS A 151 0.87 -3.67 -18.62
CA LYS A 151 0.52 -2.76 -19.72
C LYS A 151 1.05 -3.25 -21.07
N ASP A 152 2.30 -3.69 -21.11
CA ASP A 152 2.96 -4.20 -22.32
C ASP A 152 2.29 -5.48 -22.82
N CYS A 153 1.73 -6.30 -21.92
CA CYS A 153 0.90 -7.46 -22.26
C CYS A 153 -0.58 -7.12 -22.53
N GLY A 154 -0.92 -5.84 -22.66
CA GLY A 154 -2.27 -5.37 -23.00
C GLY A 154 -3.31 -5.64 -21.91
N GLY A 155 -2.91 -5.79 -20.64
CA GLY A 155 -3.81 -6.09 -19.53
C GLY A 155 -4.33 -7.53 -19.48
N SER A 156 -3.79 -8.43 -20.31
CA SER A 156 -4.24 -9.82 -20.41
C SER A 156 -3.96 -10.63 -19.13
N ILE A 157 -4.85 -11.58 -18.79
CA ILE A 157 -4.61 -12.52 -17.68
C ILE A 157 -3.36 -13.37 -17.93
N ARG A 158 -3.01 -13.64 -19.20
CA ARG A 158 -1.80 -14.39 -19.56
C ARG A 158 -0.53 -13.76 -19.00
N THR A 159 -0.52 -12.46 -18.74
CA THR A 159 0.59 -11.74 -18.09
C THR A 159 1.10 -12.44 -16.82
N LEU A 160 0.20 -13.08 -16.05
CA LEU A 160 0.56 -13.76 -14.80
C LEU A 160 1.46 -14.98 -14.99
N VAL A 161 1.47 -15.56 -16.20
CA VAL A 161 2.33 -16.70 -16.56
C VAL A 161 3.38 -16.33 -17.62
N THR A 162 3.23 -15.17 -18.28
CA THR A 162 4.23 -14.64 -19.20
C THR A 162 5.44 -14.13 -18.41
N PRO A 163 6.67 -14.60 -18.70
CA PRO A 163 7.87 -14.11 -18.04
C PRO A 163 8.04 -12.59 -18.15
N ILE A 164 8.43 -11.96 -17.04
CA ILE A 164 8.70 -10.52 -17.00
C ILE A 164 10.06 -10.26 -17.68
N PRO A 165 10.13 -9.42 -18.73
CA PRO A 165 11.41 -9.04 -19.35
C PRO A 165 12.12 -8.00 -18.46
N MET A 166 12.64 -8.47 -17.32
CA MET A 166 13.18 -7.64 -16.22
C MET A 166 14.21 -6.62 -16.72
N THR A 167 15.23 -7.08 -17.47
CA THR A 167 16.29 -6.21 -18.00
C THR A 167 15.73 -5.08 -18.85
N ARG A 168 14.84 -5.40 -19.81
CA ARG A 168 14.23 -4.39 -20.69
C ARG A 168 13.45 -3.35 -19.90
N ILE A 169 12.62 -3.80 -18.95
CA ILE A 169 11.76 -2.90 -18.20
C ILE A 169 12.58 -2.05 -17.25
N ILE A 170 13.50 -2.63 -16.47
CA ILE A 170 14.29 -1.91 -15.45
C ILE A 170 15.19 -0.86 -16.09
N THR A 171 15.84 -1.16 -17.21
CA THR A 171 16.68 -0.18 -17.92
C THR A 171 15.85 0.88 -18.63
N GLY A 172 14.62 0.56 -19.03
CA GLY A 172 13.69 1.47 -19.68
C GLY A 172 12.86 2.35 -18.73
N LEU A 173 12.97 2.17 -17.41
CA LEU A 173 12.24 3.00 -16.46
C LEU A 173 12.74 4.46 -16.51
N ASN A 174 11.81 5.41 -16.34
CA ASN A 174 12.18 6.80 -16.12
C ASN A 174 12.73 7.00 -14.70
N TRP A 175 14.02 6.72 -14.53
CA TRP A 175 14.73 6.83 -13.26
C TRP A 175 14.75 8.26 -12.71
N ALA A 176 14.74 9.28 -13.57
CA ALA A 176 14.70 10.67 -13.14
C ALA A 176 13.40 10.99 -12.38
N VAL A 177 12.25 10.50 -12.87
CA VAL A 177 10.96 10.64 -12.18
C VAL A 177 10.91 9.76 -10.94
N LEU A 178 11.36 8.51 -11.03
CA LEU A 178 11.35 7.59 -9.88
C LEU A 178 12.20 8.15 -8.72
N TRP A 179 13.40 8.62 -9.01
CA TRP A 179 14.28 9.23 -8.01
C TRP A 179 13.80 10.59 -7.54
N GLY A 180 13.56 11.52 -8.49
CA GLY A 180 13.27 12.92 -8.19
C GLY A 180 11.89 13.17 -7.59
N PHE A 181 10.92 12.33 -7.91
CA PHE A 181 9.56 12.44 -7.40
C PHE A 181 9.24 11.39 -6.34
N VAL A 182 9.38 10.10 -6.66
CA VAL A 182 8.95 9.05 -5.73
C VAL A 182 9.87 8.95 -4.53
N PHE A 183 11.18 8.79 -4.75
CA PHE A 183 12.11 8.56 -3.65
C PHE A 183 12.46 9.82 -2.86
N LYS A 184 12.66 10.96 -3.54
CA LYS A 184 13.00 12.21 -2.87
C LYS A 184 11.82 12.97 -2.27
N LYS A 185 10.60 12.77 -2.77
CA LYS A 185 9.43 13.56 -2.33
C LYS A 185 8.33 12.67 -1.76
N THR A 186 7.82 11.71 -2.51
CA THR A 186 6.69 10.90 -2.05
C THR A 186 7.04 10.08 -0.81
N ILE A 187 8.21 9.43 -0.79
CA ILE A 187 8.66 8.67 0.38
C ILE A 187 8.80 9.55 1.63
N PRO A 188 9.59 10.64 1.64
CA PRO A 188 9.77 11.46 2.84
C PRO A 188 8.53 12.28 3.23
N LEU A 189 7.83 12.88 2.25
CA LEU A 189 6.76 13.85 2.54
C LEU A 189 5.40 13.19 2.78
N PHE A 190 5.16 12.01 2.23
CA PHE A 190 3.89 11.29 2.41
C PHE A 190 4.07 10.04 3.25
N TRP A 191 5.00 9.14 2.87
CA TRP A 191 5.07 7.84 3.51
C TRP A 191 5.69 7.86 4.91
N TYR A 192 6.69 8.70 5.19
CA TYR A 192 7.24 8.83 6.54
C TYR A 192 6.17 9.28 7.55
N PRO A 193 5.44 10.40 7.35
CA PRO A 193 4.40 10.80 8.30
C PRO A 193 3.24 9.80 8.33
N ALA A 194 2.78 9.29 7.18
CA ALA A 194 1.64 8.38 7.14
C ALA A 194 1.93 7.03 7.81
N HIS A 195 3.12 6.45 7.60
CA HIS A 195 3.51 5.22 8.29
C HIS A 195 3.90 5.46 9.75
N THR A 196 4.32 6.66 10.15
CA THR A 196 4.48 7.00 11.57
C THR A 196 3.15 6.87 12.29
N ILE A 197 2.09 7.48 11.73
CA ILE A 197 0.72 7.32 12.25
C ILE A 197 0.32 5.85 12.24
N THR A 198 0.61 5.13 11.15
CA THR A 198 0.31 3.70 11.02
C THR A 198 0.91 2.88 12.16
N PHE A 199 2.17 3.12 12.54
CA PHE A 199 2.83 2.36 13.62
C PHE A 199 2.33 2.73 15.02
N LEU A 200 1.67 3.87 15.18
CA LEU A 200 0.98 4.24 16.43
C LEU A 200 -0.36 3.53 16.58
N LEU A 201 -0.96 3.05 15.48
CA LEU A 201 -2.21 2.30 15.52
C LEU A 201 -2.02 0.87 16.05
N PRO A 202 -3.09 0.23 16.57
CA PRO A 202 -3.10 -1.19 16.92
C PRO A 202 -2.63 -2.08 15.77
N SER A 203 -1.84 -3.11 16.08
CA SER A 203 -1.11 -3.93 15.09
C SER A 203 -2.01 -4.57 14.02
N ASP A 204 -3.23 -4.98 14.39
CA ASP A 204 -4.25 -5.59 13.55
C ASP A 204 -4.86 -4.63 12.51
N THR A 205 -4.82 -3.33 12.80
CA THR A 205 -5.37 -2.28 11.92
C THR A 205 -4.34 -1.71 10.93
N ARG A 206 -3.04 -1.84 11.22
CA ARG A 206 -1.95 -1.19 10.46
C ARG A 206 -1.97 -1.51 8.96
N VAL A 207 -2.14 -2.79 8.64
CA VAL A 207 -2.15 -3.28 7.25
C VAL A 207 -3.35 -2.72 6.48
N LEU A 208 -4.52 -2.69 7.13
CA LEU A 208 -5.73 -2.14 6.52
C LEU A 208 -5.57 -0.62 6.29
N PHE A 209 -5.05 0.10 7.28
CA PHE A 209 -4.79 1.52 7.18
C PHE A 209 -3.78 1.84 6.05
N ALA A 210 -2.71 1.06 5.89
CA ALA A 210 -1.78 1.23 4.78
C ALA A 210 -2.39 0.95 3.40
N ALA A 211 -3.30 -0.02 3.28
CA ALA A 211 -4.04 -0.23 2.04
C ALA A 211 -4.88 1.01 1.68
N PHE A 212 -5.51 1.68 2.66
CA PHE A 212 -6.21 2.95 2.45
C PHE A 212 -5.28 4.10 2.08
N LEU A 213 -4.09 4.20 2.69
CA LEU A 213 -3.10 5.22 2.33
C LEU A 213 -2.70 5.15 0.84
N GLY A 214 -2.65 3.94 0.26
CA GLY A 214 -2.45 3.76 -1.18
C GLY A 214 -3.53 4.42 -2.04
N ILE A 215 -4.80 4.32 -1.64
CA ILE A 215 -5.93 4.99 -2.31
C ILE A 215 -5.79 6.51 -2.20
N ILE A 216 -5.51 7.01 -0.99
CA ILE A 216 -5.35 8.45 -0.73
C ILE A 216 -4.23 9.02 -1.59
N LEU A 217 -3.06 8.37 -1.63
CA LEU A 217 -1.96 8.81 -2.46
C LEU A 217 -2.33 8.83 -3.95
N GLY A 218 -3.01 7.77 -4.44
CA GLY A 218 -3.49 7.70 -5.82
C GLY A 218 -4.38 8.88 -6.20
N VAL A 219 -5.31 9.26 -5.30
CA VAL A 219 -6.19 10.43 -5.48
C VAL A 219 -5.39 11.74 -5.49
N LEU A 220 -4.48 11.94 -4.53
CA LEU A 220 -3.66 13.14 -4.43
C LEU A 220 -2.81 13.34 -5.69
N LEU A 221 -2.16 12.27 -6.18
CA LEU A 221 -1.35 12.31 -7.40
C LEU A 221 -2.19 12.59 -8.64
N ALA A 222 -3.37 11.97 -8.75
CA ALA A 222 -4.27 12.20 -9.88
C ALA A 222 -4.80 13.63 -9.93
N ILE A 223 -5.09 14.25 -8.77
CA ILE A 223 -5.49 15.66 -8.69
C ILE A 223 -4.30 16.57 -9.05
N ALA A 224 -3.11 16.31 -8.51
CA ALA A 224 -1.91 17.09 -8.79
C ALA A 224 -1.55 17.09 -10.29
N ALA A 225 -1.78 15.96 -10.97
CA ALA A 225 -1.54 15.83 -12.41
C ALA A 225 -2.50 16.68 -13.28
N ARG A 226 -3.68 17.06 -12.78
CA ARG A 226 -4.66 17.91 -13.51
C ARG A 226 -4.48 19.40 -13.29
N LYS A 227 -3.68 19.80 -12.29
CA LYS A 227 -3.37 21.21 -12.00
C LYS A 227 -2.17 21.75 -12.80
N LYS A 228 -1.54 20.90 -13.61
CA LYS A 228 -0.58 21.29 -14.64
C LYS A 228 -1.31 21.40 -15.97
#